data_AF-A0A1H7LDS2-F1
#
_entry.id   AF-A0A1H7LDS2-F1
#
_cell.length_a   1.000
_cell.length_b   1.000
_cell.length_c   1.000
_cell.angle_alpha   90.00
_cell.angle_beta   90.00
_cell.angle_gamma   90.00
#
_symmetry.space_group_name_H-M   'P 1'
#
loop_
_entity.id
_entity.type
_entity.pdbx_description
1 polymer ?
#
loop_
_entity_poly.entity_id
_entity_poly.type
_entity_poly.pdbx_seq_one_letter_code
_entity_poly.pdbx_strand_id
1 'polypeptide(L)'
;MIRTLPLMLLLAACDPNLPPVDAAISAKARAQTFPVLVPLDAILAEGSRASRAAAAQSELQGRAAALSRTTIASPGTGDLAARGRRLRERAERLRAIPL
;
A
#
# COMPACT_ATOMS: atom_id res chain seq x y z
N MET A 1 24.81 -31.12 -0.97
CA MET A 1 24.49 -30.44 -2.25
C MET A 1 23.04 -29.90 -2.25
N ILE A 2 22.60 -29.17 -1.21
CA ILE A 2 21.21 -28.67 -1.07
C ILE A 2 21.13 -27.13 -1.19
N ARG A 3 22.27 -26.45 -1.30
CA ARG A 3 22.37 -24.98 -1.29
C ARG A 3 22.00 -24.27 -2.60
N THR A 4 21.82 -25.00 -3.70
CA THR A 4 21.57 -24.43 -5.04
C THR A 4 20.08 -24.25 -5.36
N LEU A 5 19.20 -24.99 -4.69
CA LEU A 5 17.76 -24.94 -4.92
C LEU A 5 17.12 -23.56 -4.62
N PRO A 6 17.41 -22.89 -3.48
CA PRO A 6 16.82 -21.57 -3.23
C PRO A 6 17.35 -20.50 -4.18
N LEU A 7 18.61 -20.64 -4.65
CA LEU A 7 19.21 -19.72 -5.62
C LEU A 7 18.47 -19.78 -6.97
N MET A 8 18.13 -20.98 -7.45
CA MET A 8 17.40 -21.16 -8.72
C MET A 8 15.99 -20.57 -8.68
N LEU A 9 15.30 -20.63 -7.53
CA LEU A 9 13.99 -20.00 -7.34
C LEU A 9 14.07 -18.46 -7.37
N LEU A 10 15.16 -17.88 -6.84
CA LEU A 10 15.43 -16.44 -6.91
C LEU A 10 15.75 -15.97 -8.34
N LEU A 11 16.46 -16.78 -9.13
CA LEU A 11 16.71 -16.47 -10.55
C LEU A 11 15.43 -16.57 -11.41
N ALA A 12 14.51 -17.48 -11.08
CA ALA A 12 13.21 -17.57 -11.78
C ALA A 12 12.26 -16.41 -11.47
N ALA A 13 12.49 -15.68 -10.37
CA ALA A 13 11.75 -14.47 -10.01
C ALA A 13 12.30 -13.19 -10.67
N CYS A 14 13.42 -13.28 -11.39
CA CYS A 14 13.93 -12.19 -12.21
C CYS A 14 13.12 -12.09 -13.51
N ASP A 15 12.60 -10.90 -13.81
CA ASP A 15 11.83 -10.61 -15.03
C ASP A 15 12.62 -11.03 -16.29
N PRO A 16 12.06 -11.89 -17.17
CA PRO A 16 12.71 -12.27 -18.42
C PRO A 16 12.99 -11.09 -19.36
N ASN A 17 12.37 -9.92 -19.12
CA ASN A 17 12.66 -8.68 -19.83
C ASN A 17 13.76 -7.83 -19.18
N LEU A 18 14.50 -8.38 -18.19
CA LEU A 18 15.68 -7.72 -17.68
C LEU A 18 16.63 -7.44 -18.85
N PRO A 19 16.98 -6.17 -19.11
CA PRO A 19 17.90 -5.85 -20.19
C PRO A 19 19.20 -6.63 -19.95
N PRO A 20 19.82 -7.17 -21.01
CA PRO A 20 21.09 -7.88 -20.85
C PRO A 20 22.06 -6.96 -20.09
N VAL A 21 22.80 -7.52 -19.12
CA VAL A 21 23.72 -6.76 -18.26
C VAL A 21 24.64 -5.86 -19.09
N ASP A 22 25.00 -6.35 -20.27
CA ASP A 22 25.79 -5.65 -21.27
C ASP A 22 25.14 -4.41 -21.90
N ALA A 23 23.81 -4.36 -22.03
CA ALA A 23 23.10 -3.20 -22.58
C ALA A 23 23.06 -2.01 -21.62
N ALA A 24 23.26 -2.23 -20.32
CA ALA A 24 23.28 -1.16 -19.32
C ALA A 24 24.63 -0.42 -19.25
N ILE A 25 25.70 -0.99 -19.82
CA ILE A 25 27.06 -0.43 -19.76
C ILE A 25 27.35 0.36 -21.05
N SER A 26 27.52 1.67 -20.91
CA SER A 26 27.86 2.53 -22.04
C SER A 26 29.18 2.14 -22.74
N ALA A 27 29.26 2.35 -24.06
CA ALA A 27 30.49 2.10 -24.82
C ALA A 27 31.70 2.90 -24.30
N LYS A 28 31.44 4.12 -23.80
CA LYS A 28 32.46 4.96 -23.15
C LYS A 28 33.01 4.33 -21.88
N ALA A 29 32.17 3.71 -21.06
CA ALA A 29 32.60 3.02 -19.83
C ALA A 29 33.43 1.76 -20.17
N ARG A 30 33.08 1.03 -21.23
CA ARG A 30 33.84 -0.15 -21.69
C ARG A 30 35.25 0.20 -22.20
N ALA A 31 35.42 1.38 -22.79
CA ALA A 31 36.70 1.82 -23.33
C ALA A 31 37.69 2.33 -22.27
N GLN A 32 37.28 2.42 -21.00
CA GLN A 32 38.17 2.85 -19.92
C GLN A 32 39.16 1.74 -19.56
N THR A 33 40.44 2.07 -19.49
CA THR A 33 41.51 1.12 -19.12
C THR A 33 41.37 0.60 -17.68
N PHE A 34 40.76 1.41 -16.81
CA PHE A 34 40.47 1.06 -15.42
C PHE A 34 39.07 1.55 -15.05
N PRO A 35 38.35 0.81 -14.19
CA PRO A 35 37.02 1.22 -13.75
C PRO A 35 37.11 2.51 -12.92
N VAL A 36 36.32 3.51 -13.29
CA VAL A 36 36.14 4.71 -12.48
C VAL A 36 35.19 4.39 -11.32
N LEU A 37 35.69 4.48 -10.09
CA LEU A 37 34.87 4.32 -8.89
C LEU A 37 34.00 5.56 -8.70
N VAL A 38 32.68 5.35 -8.71
CA VAL A 38 31.72 6.41 -8.39
C VAL A 38 31.52 6.46 -6.88
N PRO A 39 31.71 7.61 -6.21
CA PRO A 39 31.49 7.73 -4.78
C PRO A 39 30.03 7.42 -4.44
N LEU A 40 29.84 6.52 -3.48
CA LEU A 40 28.52 6.04 -3.08
C LEU A 40 27.85 6.97 -2.06
N ASP A 41 28.52 8.04 -1.62
CA ASP A 41 28.07 8.90 -0.50
C ASP A 41 26.64 9.42 -0.70
N ALA A 42 26.28 9.83 -1.92
CA ALA A 42 24.93 10.28 -2.22
C ALA A 42 23.87 9.17 -2.10
N ILE A 43 24.21 7.95 -2.52
CA ILE A 43 23.33 6.78 -2.44
C ILE A 43 23.19 6.32 -0.99
N LEU A 44 24.30 6.33 -0.23
CA LEU A 44 24.31 6.01 1.19
C LEU A 44 23.52 7.04 2.00
N ALA A 45 23.68 8.33 1.68
CA ALA A 45 22.90 9.40 2.27
C ALA A 45 21.40 9.23 1.98
N GLU A 46 21.01 8.88 0.75
CA GLU A 46 19.61 8.61 0.41
C GLU A 46 19.07 7.39 1.17
N GLY A 47 19.84 6.31 1.25
CA GLY A 47 19.47 5.10 2.00
C GLY A 47 19.33 5.32 3.51
N SER A 48 20.00 6.32 4.06
CA SER A 48 19.89 6.71 5.47
C SER A 48 18.67 7.59 5.78
N ARG A 49 17.95 8.09 4.75
CA ARG A 49 16.78 8.93 4.96
C ARG A 49 15.64 8.14 5.59
N ALA A 50 14.92 8.80 6.49
CA ALA A 50 13.73 8.24 7.08
C ALA A 50 12.69 7.90 6.00
N SER A 51 12.27 6.64 5.95
CA SER A 51 11.27 6.18 5.00
C SER A 51 9.90 6.77 5.32
N ARG A 52 9.32 7.51 4.36
CA ARG A 52 7.93 8.01 4.46
C ARG A 52 6.93 6.87 4.63
N ALA A 53 7.19 5.72 4.01
CA ALA A 53 6.34 4.54 4.15
C ALA A 53 6.43 3.97 5.57
N ALA A 54 7.62 3.93 6.18
CA ALA A 54 7.78 3.49 7.57
C ALA A 54 7.07 4.43 8.56
N ALA A 55 7.15 5.75 8.34
CA ALA A 55 6.43 6.73 9.13
C ALA A 55 4.89 6.54 9.02
N ALA A 56 4.38 6.40 7.80
CA ALA A 56 2.95 6.14 7.57
C ALA A 56 2.50 4.82 8.20
N GLN A 57 3.31 3.76 8.13
CA GLN A 57 3.01 2.47 8.75
C GLN A 57 2.89 2.58 10.28
N SER A 58 3.82 3.29 10.92
CA SER A 58 3.79 3.51 12.38
C SER A 58 2.51 4.25 12.80
N GLU A 59 2.13 5.29 12.06
CA GLU A 59 0.90 6.04 12.31
C GLU A 59 -0.34 5.15 12.17
N LEU A 60 -0.43 4.37 11.09
CA LEU A 60 -1.55 3.45 10.84
C LEU A 60 -1.65 2.37 11.91
N GLN A 61 -0.52 1.83 12.39
CA GLN A 61 -0.50 0.86 13.48
C GLN A 61 -1.02 1.46 14.78
N GLY A 62 -0.64 2.71 15.10
CA GLY A 62 -1.18 3.43 16.26
C GLY A 62 -2.70 3.61 16.18
N ARG A 63 -3.21 4.01 15.01
CA ARG A 63 -4.66 4.15 14.77
C ARG A 63 -5.39 2.82 14.87
N ALA A 64 -4.84 1.75 14.30
CA ALA A 64 -5.43 0.40 14.37
C ALA A 64 -5.47 -0.12 15.82
N ALA A 65 -4.41 0.12 16.60
CA ALA A 65 -4.37 -0.24 18.02
C ALA A 65 -5.41 0.54 18.84
N ALA A 66 -5.66 1.82 18.50
CA ALA A 66 -6.74 2.58 19.11
C ALA A 66 -8.11 2.00 18.74
N LEU A 67 -8.38 1.78 17.45
CA LEU A 67 -9.66 1.26 16.95
C LEU A 67 -10.00 -0.13 17.48
N SER A 68 -9.01 -1.03 17.56
CA SER A 68 -9.21 -2.39 18.09
C SER A 68 -9.64 -2.41 19.57
N ARG A 69 -9.33 -1.35 20.32
CA ARG A 69 -9.75 -1.19 21.72
C ARG A 69 -11.08 -0.45 21.86
N THR A 70 -11.61 0.13 20.79
CA THR A 70 -12.87 0.86 20.83
C THR A 70 -14.03 -0.09 20.57
N THR A 71 -14.84 -0.35 21.58
CA THR A 71 -16.09 -1.09 21.41
C THR A 71 -17.07 -0.18 20.66
N ILE A 72 -17.33 -0.47 19.39
CA ILE A 72 -18.37 0.22 18.62
C ILE A 72 -19.70 -0.30 19.15
N ALA A 73 -20.45 0.55 19.85
CA ALA A 73 -21.80 0.23 20.27
C ALA A 73 -22.62 -0.16 19.03
N SER A 74 -23.39 -1.25 19.12
CA SER A 74 -24.33 -1.60 18.05
C SER A 74 -25.16 -0.37 17.68
N PRO A 75 -25.28 -0.06 16.39
CA PRO A 75 -26.05 1.10 15.97
C PRO A 75 -27.45 0.98 16.57
N GLY A 76 -27.85 2.00 17.32
CA GLY A 76 -29.18 2.12 17.92
C GLY A 76 -30.22 2.36 16.84
N THR A 77 -30.40 1.40 15.95
CA THR A 77 -31.55 1.34 15.06
C THR A 77 -32.72 0.95 15.95
N GLY A 78 -33.33 1.93 16.62
CA GLY A 78 -34.58 1.71 17.35
C GLY A 78 -35.62 1.00 16.45
N ASP A 79 -36.74 0.55 17.01
CA ASP A 79 -37.69 -0.33 16.33
C ASP A 79 -37.94 0.04 14.85
N LEU A 80 -37.39 -0.78 13.94
CA LEU A 80 -37.52 -0.61 12.50
C LEU A 80 -38.98 -0.70 12.05
N ALA A 81 -39.81 -1.47 12.76
CA ALA A 81 -41.23 -1.56 12.47
C ALA A 81 -41.95 -0.25 12.80
N ALA A 82 -41.67 0.36 13.97
CA ALA A 82 -42.18 1.70 14.32
C ALA A 82 -41.75 2.76 13.30
N ARG A 83 -40.49 2.72 12.85
CA ARG A 83 -40.00 3.62 11.81
C ARG A 83 -40.74 3.42 10.48
N GLY A 84 -40.96 2.16 10.09
CA GLY A 84 -41.72 1.82 8.88
C GLY A 84 -43.18 2.30 8.93
N ARG A 85 -43.84 2.22 10.09
CA ARG A 85 -45.20 2.77 10.30
C ARG A 85 -45.23 4.28 10.07
N ARG A 86 -44.32 5.02 10.72
CA ARG A 86 -44.23 6.49 10.59
C ARG A 86 -43.98 6.95 9.15
N LEU A 87 -43.15 6.23 8.40
CA LEU A 87 -42.87 6.55 6.99
C LEU A 87 -44.11 6.35 6.10
N ARG A 88 -44.87 5.27 6.30
CA ARG A 88 -46.12 5.03 5.58
C ARG A 88 -47.17 6.09 5.89
N GLU A 89 -47.38 6.43 7.16
CA GLU A 89 -48.29 7.52 7.53
C GLU A 89 -47.89 8.87 6.95
N ARG A 90 -46.59 9.15 6.87
CA ARG A 90 -46.09 10.39 6.26
C ARG A 90 -46.31 10.39 4.74
N ALA A 91 -46.12 9.25 4.07
CA ALA A 91 -46.37 9.12 2.64
C ALA A 91 -47.86 9.33 2.32
N GLU A 92 -48.77 8.76 3.10
CA GLU A 92 -50.21 8.97 2.95
C GLU A 92 -50.59 10.44 3.17
N ARG A 93 -50.03 11.09 4.20
CA ARG A 93 -50.24 12.53 4.43
C ARG A 93 -49.78 13.38 3.25
N LEU A 94 -48.64 13.06 2.64
CA LEU A 94 -48.13 13.80 1.46
C LEU A 94 -49.01 13.60 0.22
N ARG A 95 -49.57 12.40 0.03
CA ARG A 95 -50.51 12.12 -1.07
C ARG A 95 -51.84 12.85 -0.91
N ALA A 96 -52.25 13.11 0.32
CA ALA A 96 -53.51 13.78 0.63
C ALA A 96 -53.43 15.32 0.52
N ILE A 97 -52.25 15.90 0.24
CA ILE A 97 -52.13 17.34 0.00
C ILE A 97 -52.63 17.62 -1.43
N PRO A 98 -53.72 18.39 -1.61
CA PRO A 98 -54.13 18.83 -2.93
C PRO A 98 -53.04 19.77 -3.51
N LEU A 99 -52.65 19.52 -4.76
CA LEU A 99 -51.71 20.36 -5.52
C LEU A 99 -52.27 21.76 -5.75
#